data_AF-A0A4S5DE00-F1
#
_entry.id   AF-A0A4S5DE00-F1
#
_cell.length_a   1.000
_cell.length_b   1.000
_cell.length_c   1.000
_cell.angle_alpha   90.00
_cell.angle_beta   90.00
_cell.angle_gamma   90.00
#
_symmetry.space_group_name_H-M   'P 1'
#
loop_
_entity.id
_entity.type
_entity.pdbx_description
1 polymer ?
#
loop_
_entity_poly.entity_id
_entity_poly.type
_entity_poly.pdbx_seq_one_letter_code
_entity_poly.pdbx_strand_id
1 'polypeptide(L)'
;MSRRKKLKINGSKIVDFDVSIKSEKSDSDNSLVDFVFLRVETDDDIFKYQIGRDATNPDLNFTKNHIETSLAAARNEYSNVEITEDSERNRLFYEVQGLRINTYPGRRL
;
A
#
# COMPACT_ATOMS: atom_id res chain seq x y z
N MET A 1 4.63 16.61 17.15
CA MET A 1 4.24 16.72 15.72
C MET A 1 4.59 15.41 15.05
N SER A 2 3.62 14.52 14.83
CA SER A 2 3.87 13.22 14.20
C SER A 2 4.33 13.46 12.76
N ARG A 3 5.58 13.11 12.44
CA ARG A 3 6.12 13.18 11.08
C ARG A 3 5.35 12.17 10.25
N ARG A 4 4.35 12.61 9.48
CA ARG A 4 3.76 11.79 8.41
C ARG A 4 4.91 11.35 7.50
N LYS A 5 5.34 10.10 7.63
CA LYS A 5 6.23 9.50 6.63
C LYS A 5 5.38 9.35 5.37
N LYS A 6 5.85 9.96 4.29
CA LYS A 6 5.17 10.00 3.00
C LYS A 6 6.12 9.42 1.97
N LEU A 7 5.69 8.37 1.30
CA LEU A 7 6.28 7.99 0.03
C LEU A 7 5.70 8.93 -1.02
N LYS A 8 6.57 9.62 -1.75
CA LYS A 8 6.20 10.41 -2.93
C LYS A 8 7.22 10.13 -4.00
N ILE A 9 6.84 9.33 -4.99
CA ILE A 9 7.73 8.88 -6.05
C ILE A 9 7.07 9.06 -7.40
N ASN A 10 7.90 9.28 -8.42
CA ASN A 10 7.44 9.19 -9.79
C ASN A 10 7.49 7.72 -10.23
N GLY A 11 6.54 7.27 -11.06
CA GLY A 11 6.53 5.91 -11.59
C GLY A 11 7.81 5.48 -12.31
N SER A 12 8.56 6.43 -12.89
CA SER A 12 9.88 6.17 -13.49
C SER A 12 10.93 5.68 -12.50
N LYS A 13 10.79 6.01 -11.22
CA LYS A 13 11.68 5.57 -10.14
C LYS A 13 11.32 4.20 -9.57
N ILE A 14 10.21 3.59 -10.01
CA ILE A 14 9.80 2.27 -9.54
C ILE A 14 10.58 1.22 -10.34
N VAL A 15 11.54 0.59 -9.68
CA VAL A 15 12.36 -0.49 -10.25
C VAL A 15 11.53 -1.77 -10.31
N ASP A 16 10.90 -2.09 -9.18
CA ASP A 16 10.08 -3.28 -9.01
C ASP A 16 9.00 -3.08 -7.95
N PHE A 17 7.96 -3.91 -7.98
CA PHE A 17 6.96 -3.95 -6.92
C PHE A 17 6.38 -5.36 -6.78
N ASP A 18 6.04 -5.74 -5.55
CA ASP A 18 5.34 -6.98 -5.23
C ASP A 18 4.10 -6.66 -4.41
N VAL A 19 2.98 -7.28 -4.77
CA VAL A 19 1.72 -7.20 -4.02
C VAL A 19 1.27 -8.62 -3.76
N SER A 20 1.32 -9.06 -2.51
CA SER A 20 1.01 -10.44 -2.12
C SER A 20 0.05 -10.49 -0.93
N ILE A 21 -0.88 -11.43 -0.93
CA ILE A 21 -1.74 -11.69 0.24
C ILE A 21 -1.03 -12.73 1.10
N LYS A 22 -0.85 -12.43 2.39
CA LYS A 22 -0.28 -13.36 3.36
C LYS A 22 -1.10 -13.33 4.64
N SER A 23 -1.22 -14.49 5.27
CA SER A 23 -1.85 -14.64 6.57
C SER A 23 -0.83 -14.43 7.68
N GLU A 24 -1.11 -13.55 8.63
CA GLU A 24 -0.35 -13.41 9.87
C GLU A 24 -1.19 -13.87 11.06
N LYS A 25 -0.52 -14.37 12.10
CA LYS A 25 -1.19 -14.69 13.35
C LYS A 25 -1.51 -13.40 14.09
N SER A 26 -2.77 -13.25 14.48
CA SER A 26 -3.22 -12.22 15.41
C SER A 26 -2.63 -12.49 16.79
N ASP A 27 -1.99 -11.48 17.37
CA ASP A 27 -1.46 -11.51 18.75
C ASP A 27 -2.56 -11.71 19.79
N SER A 28 -3.82 -11.41 19.44
CA SER A 28 -4.94 -11.36 20.39
C SER A 28 -5.58 -12.73 20.65
N ASP A 29 -5.66 -13.56 19.61
CA ASP A 29 -6.46 -14.79 19.62
C ASP A 29 -5.82 -15.94 18.83
N ASN A 30 -4.58 -15.76 18.36
CA ASN A 30 -3.84 -16.75 17.56
C ASN A 30 -4.54 -17.13 16.24
N SER A 31 -5.56 -16.37 15.83
CA SER A 31 -6.26 -16.55 14.56
C SER A 31 -5.38 -16.10 13.40
N LEU A 32 -5.60 -16.70 12.23
CA LEU A 32 -4.95 -16.23 11.00
C LEU A 32 -5.77 -15.09 10.41
N VAL A 33 -5.12 -13.96 10.21
CA VAL A 33 -5.69 -12.77 9.56
C VAL A 33 -4.92 -12.49 8.29
N ASP A 34 -5.65 -12.40 7.19
CA ASP A 34 -5.06 -12.09 5.89
C ASP A 34 -4.81 -10.59 5.74
N PHE A 35 -3.64 -10.26 5.19
CA PHE A 35 -3.23 -8.91 4.85
C PHE A 35 -2.65 -8.87 3.44
N VAL A 36 -2.84 -7.74 2.75
CA VAL A 36 -2.09 -7.40 1.55
C VAL A 36 -0.75 -6.80 1.96
N PHE A 37 0.33 -7.44 1.56
CA PHE A 37 1.69 -6.95 1.69
C PHE A 37 2.09 -6.28 0.38
N LEU A 38 2.44 -5.00 0.46
CA LEU A 38 2.93 -4.21 -0.66
C LEU A 38 4.41 -3.93 -0.43
N ARG A 39 5.26 -4.31 -1.38
CA ARG A 39 6.66 -3.91 -1.47
C ARG A 39 6.83 -3.05 -2.72
N VAL A 40 7.34 -1.84 -2.56
CA VAL A 40 7.73 -0.96 -3.68
C VAL A 40 9.23 -0.73 -3.58
N GLU A 41 9.95 -1.16 -4.61
CA GLU A 41 11.38 -0.95 -4.74
C GLU A 41 11.65 0.22 -5.68
N THR A 42 12.44 1.16 -5.19
CA THR A 42 12.88 2.33 -5.94
C THR A 42 14.40 2.33 -6.04
N ASP A 43 14.95 3.17 -6.90
CA ASP A 43 16.42 3.31 -7.02
C ASP A 43 17.11 3.67 -5.70
N ASP A 44 16.38 4.35 -4.80
CA ASP A 44 16.92 4.93 -3.58
C ASP A 44 16.58 4.11 -2.31
N ASP A 45 15.42 3.45 -2.26
CA ASP A 45 14.91 2.78 -1.05
C ASP A 45 13.83 1.72 -1.36
N ILE A 46 13.56 0.84 -0.40
CA ILE A 46 12.51 -0.18 -0.45
C ILE A 46 11.44 0.15 0.60
N PHE A 47 10.21 0.38 0.13
CA PHE A 47 9.06 0.66 0.96
C PHE A 47 8.20 -0.58 1.11
N LYS A 48 7.86 -0.93 2.36
CA LYS A 48 7.02 -2.09 2.68
C LYS A 48 5.81 -1.65 3.47
N TYR A 49 4.64 -2.12 3.07
CA TYR A 49 3.37 -1.80 3.70
C TYR A 49 2.56 -3.07 3.95
N GLN A 50 1.78 -3.02 5.02
CA GLN A 50 0.77 -4.01 5.37
C GLN A 50 -0.59 -3.33 5.28
N ILE A 51 -1.50 -3.91 4.52
CA ILE A 51 -2.85 -3.40 4.26
C ILE A 51 -3.86 -4.45 4.70
N GLY A 52 -4.81 -4.05 5.55
CA GLY A 52 -5.88 -4.90 6.04
C GLY A 52 -7.18 -4.73 5.25
N ARG A 53 -8.19 -5.50 5.68
CA ARG A 53 -9.58 -5.34 5.27
C ARG A 53 -10.32 -4.36 6.19
N ASP A 54 -11.27 -3.62 5.65
CA ASP A 54 -12.26 -2.90 6.44
C ASP A 54 -13.65 -2.96 5.78
N ALA A 55 -14.62 -2.25 6.35
CA ALA A 55 -15.98 -2.21 5.81
C ALA A 55 -16.06 -1.59 4.38
N THR A 56 -15.07 -0.79 3.99
CA THR A 56 -15.01 -0.16 2.65
C THR A 56 -14.27 -1.00 1.62
N ASN A 57 -13.27 -1.77 2.06
CA ASN A 57 -12.47 -2.69 1.26
C ASN A 57 -12.48 -4.08 1.93
N PRO A 58 -13.60 -4.81 1.89
CA PRO A 58 -13.71 -6.11 2.54
C PRO A 58 -12.97 -7.22 1.76
N ASP A 59 -12.84 -7.05 0.44
CA ASP A 59 -12.16 -8.00 -0.45
C ASP A 59 -10.68 -7.62 -0.65
N LEU A 60 -9.81 -8.44 -0.07
CA LEU A 60 -8.36 -8.28 -0.19
C LEU A 60 -7.86 -8.60 -1.60
N ASN A 61 -8.50 -9.50 -2.35
CA ASN A 61 -8.13 -9.78 -3.73
C ASN A 61 -8.41 -8.58 -4.63
N PHE A 62 -9.57 -7.95 -4.45
CA PHE A 62 -9.89 -6.70 -5.14
C PHE A 62 -8.86 -5.61 -4.80
N THR A 63 -8.54 -5.44 -3.52
CA THR A 63 -7.54 -4.47 -3.05
C THR A 63 -6.16 -4.74 -3.66
N LYS A 64 -5.70 -5.99 -3.62
CA LYS A 64 -4.44 -6.44 -4.22
C LYS A 64 -4.40 -6.11 -5.71
N ASN A 65 -5.40 -6.57 -6.47
CA ASN A 65 -5.46 -6.39 -7.92
C ASN A 65 -5.52 -4.91 -8.30
N HIS A 66 -6.24 -4.09 -7.53
CA HIS A 66 -6.32 -2.64 -7.75
C HIS A 66 -4.97 -1.95 -7.53
N ILE A 67 -4.28 -2.26 -6.43
CA ILE A 67 -2.94 -1.71 -6.16
C ILE A 67 -1.94 -2.16 -7.23
N GLU A 68 -1.95 -3.45 -7.56
CA GLU A 68 -1.06 -4.03 -8.58
C GLU A 68 -1.27 -3.39 -9.96
N THR A 69 -2.53 -3.28 -10.40
CA THR A 69 -2.87 -2.66 -11.70
C THR A 69 -2.51 -1.17 -11.73
N SER A 70 -2.78 -0.44 -10.63
CA SER A 70 -2.50 0.99 -10.56
C SER A 70 -1.01 1.31 -10.46
N LEU A 71 -0.21 0.49 -9.76
CA LEU A 71 1.26 0.62 -9.75
C LEU A 71 1.86 0.26 -11.11
N ALA A 72 1.36 -0.79 -11.76
CA ALA A 72 1.79 -1.15 -13.11
C ALA A 72 1.51 -0.01 -14.11
N ALA A 73 0.30 0.56 -14.06
CA ALA A 73 -0.07 1.73 -14.86
C ALA A 73 0.82 2.93 -14.53
N ALA A 74 1.04 3.23 -13.25
CA ALA A 74 1.88 4.35 -12.84
C ALA A 74 3.32 4.22 -13.31
N ARG A 75 3.89 3.01 -13.27
CA ARG A 75 5.21 2.70 -13.81
C ARG A 75 5.28 2.92 -15.33
N ASN A 76 4.28 2.45 -16.07
CA ASN A 76 4.23 2.57 -17.53
C ASN A 76 4.01 4.00 -18.03
N GLU A 77 3.17 4.76 -17.31
CA GLU A 77 2.80 6.14 -17.66
C GLU A 77 3.69 7.20 -16.99
N TYR A 78 4.65 6.76 -16.15
CA TYR A 78 5.48 7.63 -15.32
C TYR A 78 4.66 8.56 -14.42
N SER A 79 3.47 8.11 -14.02
CA SER A 79 2.56 8.84 -13.14
C SER A 79 3.10 8.87 -11.71
N ASN A 80 2.84 9.96 -11.00
CA ASN A 80 3.27 10.08 -9.61
C ASN A 80 2.43 9.17 -8.70
N VAL A 81 3.11 8.47 -7.78
CA VAL A 81 2.52 7.64 -6.74
C VAL A 81 2.86 8.25 -5.39
N GLU A 82 1.83 8.47 -4.58
CA GLU A 82 1.95 8.97 -3.22
C GLU A 82 1.28 8.01 -2.24
N ILE A 83 2.05 7.56 -1.23
CA ILE A 83 1.54 6.78 -0.10
C ILE A 83 1.79 7.58 1.17
N THR A 84 0.72 8.09 1.77
CA THR A 84 0.80 8.86 3.03
C THR A 84 0.36 8.00 4.20
N GLU A 85 1.18 7.96 5.24
CA GLU A 85 0.92 7.18 6.45
C GLU A 85 0.25 8.06 7.53
N ASP A 86 -0.87 7.58 8.08
CA ASP A 86 -1.50 8.08 9.30
C ASP A 86 -1.38 7.03 10.39
N SER A 87 -0.29 7.14 11.16
CA SER A 87 0.05 6.22 12.25
C SER A 87 -0.88 6.31 13.45
N GLU A 88 -1.59 7.44 13.64
CA GLU A 88 -2.55 7.57 14.74
C GLU A 88 -3.81 6.74 14.48
N ARG A 89 -4.18 6.60 13.21
CA ARG A 89 -5.39 5.90 12.78
C ARG A 89 -5.14 4.55 12.12
N ASN A 90 -3.87 4.13 12.00
CA ASN A 90 -3.44 2.96 11.23
C ASN A 90 -4.04 2.97 9.81
N ARG A 91 -3.86 4.08 9.10
CA ARG A 91 -4.37 4.26 7.73
C ARG A 91 -3.26 4.63 6.76
N LEU A 92 -3.43 4.14 5.53
CA LEU A 92 -2.62 4.48 4.37
C LEU A 92 -3.51 5.20 3.36
N PHE A 93 -3.09 6.39 2.92
CA PHE A 93 -3.69 7.09 1.81
C PHE A 93 -2.86 6.78 0.56
N TYR A 94 -3.47 6.07 -0.37
CA TYR A 94 -2.87 5.65 -1.63
C TYR A 94 -3.42 6.50 -2.77
N GLU A 95 -2.53 7.28 -3.39
CA GLU A 95 -2.86 8.17 -4.49
C GLU A 95 -1.93 7.88 -5.67
N VAL A 96 -2.54 7.71 -6.85
CA VAL A 96 -1.83 7.68 -8.12
C VAL A 96 -2.38 8.83 -8.95
N GLN A 97 -1.49 9.60 -9.58
CA GLN A 97 -1.87 10.75 -10.40
C GLN A 97 -2.91 10.34 -11.45
N GLY A 98 -4.05 11.04 -11.46
CA GLY A 98 -5.17 10.76 -12.38
C GLY A 98 -6.17 9.72 -11.87
N LEU A 99 -5.90 9.07 -10.74
CA LEU A 99 -6.82 8.14 -10.07
C LEU A 99 -7.37 8.74 -8.77
N ARG A 100 -8.50 8.20 -8.30
CA ARG A 100 -9.09 8.58 -7.02
C ARG A 100 -8.18 8.14 -5.87
N ILE A 101 -8.03 8.99 -4.86
CA ILE A 101 -7.35 8.66 -3.60
C ILE A 101 -8.12 7.53 -2.92
N ASN A 102 -7.42 6.42 -2.66
CA ASN A 102 -7.95 5.30 -1.90
C ASN A 102 -7.40 5.35 -0.47
N THR A 103 -8.24 5.02 0.50
CA THR A 103 -7.82 4.90 1.89
C THR A 103 -7.93 3.45 2.29
N TYR A 104 -6.84 2.91 2.83
CA TYR A 104 -6.77 1.54 3.31
C TYR A 104 -6.41 1.53 4.79
N PRO A 105 -6.96 0.61 5.58
CA PRO A 105 -6.40 0.31 6.89
C PRO A 105 -5.03 -0.33 6.68
N GLY A 106 -4.00 0.16 7.35
CA GLY A 106 -2.65 -0.34 7.14
C GLY A 106 -1.56 0.50 7.78
N ARG A 107 -0.33 -0.01 7.68
CA ARG A 107 0.88 0.62 8.22
C ARG A 107 2.10 0.28 7.39
N ARG A 108 3.17 1.05 7.56
CA ARG A 108 4.50 0.73 7.06
C ARG A 108 5.17 -0.31 7.96
N LEU A 109 5.97 -1.19 7.34
CA LEU A 109 6.82 -2.21 7.98
C LEU A 109 8.28 -1.76 8.04
#